data_AF-A0A6J6ED28-F1
#
_entry.id   AF-A0A6J6ED28-F1
#
_cell.length_a   1.000
_cell.length_b   1.000
_cell.length_c   1.000
_cell.angle_alpha   90.00
_cell.angle_beta   90.00
_cell.angle_gamma   90.00
#
_symmetry.space_group_name_H-M   'P 1'
#
loop_
_entity.id
_entity.type
_entity.pdbx_description
1 polymer ?
#
loop_
_entity_poly.entity_id
_entity_poly.type
_entity_poly.pdbx_seq_one_letter_code
_entity_poly.pdbx_strand_id
1 'polypeptide(L)'
;MGGDTSVIHVATDVDQGWDELAPYAMHEVNAYGDWAASAGIEGATGFVRVNDSDALRATGQYRVVTPEELVAELTEKGPFAFCMLHPLVGGLPPEFAWKSLKLIETQVIPNL
;
A
#
# COMPACT_ATOMS: atom_id res chain seq x y z
N MET A 1 7.67 -19.11 1.18
CA MET A 1 6.47 -18.23 1.17
C MET A 1 6.98 -16.85 0.83
N GLY A 2 6.60 -16.29 -0.32
CA GLY A 2 7.35 -15.20 -0.99
C GLY A 2 6.57 -13.92 -1.25
N GLY A 3 5.42 -13.70 -0.60
CA GLY A 3 4.67 -12.45 -0.75
C GLY A 3 5.14 -11.37 0.23
N ASP A 4 5.04 -10.13 -0.22
CA ASP A 4 5.22 -8.94 0.61
C ASP A 4 3.88 -8.63 1.30
N THR A 5 3.90 -8.35 2.61
CA THR A 5 2.70 -7.97 3.37
C THR A 5 2.44 -6.47 3.34
N SER A 6 3.23 -5.69 2.60
CA SER A 6 2.93 -4.29 2.32
C SER A 6 1.61 -4.15 1.55
N VAL A 7 0.86 -3.10 1.84
CA VAL A 7 -0.30 -2.68 1.04
C VAL A 7 0.18 -2.16 -0.30
N ILE A 8 -0.35 -2.71 -1.38
CA ILE A 8 -0.09 -2.24 -2.74
C ILE A 8 -1.21 -1.31 -3.22
N HIS A 9 -0.81 -0.16 -3.76
CA HIS A 9 -1.65 0.70 -4.60
C HIS A 9 -1.02 0.80 -6.00
N VAL A 10 -1.77 0.47 -7.04
CA VAL A 10 -1.26 0.51 -8.42
C VAL A 10 -1.62 1.84 -9.06
N ALA A 11 -0.63 2.52 -9.65
CA ALA A 11 -0.81 3.78 -10.37
C ALA A 11 0.10 3.83 -11.60
N THR A 12 -0.32 4.53 -12.66
CA THR A 12 0.52 4.72 -13.87
C THR A 12 1.63 5.73 -13.66
N ASP A 13 1.50 6.59 -12.65
CA ASP A 13 2.51 7.53 -12.17
C ASP A 13 2.63 7.34 -10.65
N VAL A 14 3.83 6.95 -10.21
CA VAL A 14 4.08 6.60 -8.81
C VAL A 14 3.96 7.81 -7.88
N ASP A 15 4.43 8.97 -8.32
CA ASP A 15 4.38 10.18 -7.50
C ASP A 15 2.94 10.68 -7.36
N GLN A 16 2.17 10.68 -8.46
CA GLN A 16 0.74 10.98 -8.39
C GLN A 16 -0.01 9.99 -7.51
N GLY A 17 0.29 8.68 -7.61
CA GLY A 17 -0.35 7.67 -6.77
C GLY A 17 -0.05 7.87 -5.29
N TRP A 18 1.16 8.36 -4.95
CA TRP A 18 1.47 8.74 -3.58
C TRP A 18 0.76 10.01 -3.12
N ASP A 19 0.62 11.02 -3.99
CA ASP A 19 -0.15 12.22 -3.67
C ASP A 19 -1.62 11.87 -3.36
N GLU A 20 -2.20 10.90 -4.09
CA GLU A 20 -3.55 10.39 -3.84
C GLU A 20 -3.63 9.54 -2.55
N LEU A 21 -2.65 8.65 -2.31
CA LEU A 21 -2.69 7.67 -1.21
C LEU A 21 -2.26 8.24 0.15
N ALA A 22 -1.18 9.04 0.19
CA ALA A 22 -0.46 9.36 1.41
C ALA A 22 -1.33 10.01 2.50
N PRO A 23 -2.23 10.97 2.21
CA PRO A 23 -3.05 11.58 3.25
C PRO A 23 -3.89 10.57 4.04
N TYR A 24 -4.38 9.52 3.36
CA TYR A 24 -5.24 8.50 3.96
C TYR A 24 -4.44 7.41 4.67
N ALA A 25 -3.36 6.94 4.06
CA ALA A 25 -2.45 5.99 4.71
C ALA A 25 -1.79 6.59 5.95
N MET A 26 -1.38 7.87 5.92
CA MET A 26 -0.87 8.57 7.11
C MET A 26 -1.95 8.69 8.19
N HIS A 27 -3.21 8.96 7.82
CA HIS A 27 -4.31 8.99 8.79
C HIS A 27 -4.47 7.64 9.49
N GLU A 28 -4.49 6.54 8.73
CA GLU A 28 -4.58 5.17 9.27
C GLU A 28 -3.42 4.88 10.23
N VAL A 29 -2.19 5.02 9.75
CA VAL A 29 -0.97 4.72 10.52
C VAL A 29 -0.89 5.56 11.79
N ASN A 30 -1.20 6.85 11.72
CA ASN A 30 -1.15 7.73 12.88
C ASN A 30 -2.27 7.42 13.88
N ALA A 31 -3.49 7.10 13.42
CA ALA A 31 -4.59 6.73 14.30
C ALA A 31 -4.28 5.42 15.06
N TYR A 32 -3.79 4.40 14.36
CA TYR A 32 -3.39 3.14 15.00
C TYR A 32 -2.15 3.28 15.86
N GLY A 33 -1.19 4.12 15.47
CA GLY A 33 0.00 4.43 16.27
C GLY A 33 -0.36 5.13 17.59
N ASP A 34 -1.23 6.15 17.53
CA ASP A 34 -1.70 6.86 18.73
C ASP A 34 -2.49 5.92 19.65
N TRP A 35 -3.35 5.09 19.09
CA TRP A 35 -4.07 4.06 19.85
C TRP A 35 -3.11 3.08 20.53
N ALA A 36 -2.14 2.54 19.80
CA ALA A 36 -1.17 1.57 20.32
C ALA A 36 -0.35 2.17 21.48
N ALA A 37 0.11 3.41 21.33
CA ALA A 37 0.80 4.14 22.38
C ALA A 37 -0.09 4.37 23.61
N SER A 38 -1.37 4.72 23.42
CA SER A 38 -2.31 4.90 24.53
C SER A 38 -2.59 3.61 25.30
N ALA A 39 -2.48 2.46 24.64
CA ALA A 39 -2.67 1.14 25.21
C ALA A 39 -1.38 0.51 25.76
N GLY A 40 -0.22 1.18 25.65
CA GLY A 40 1.08 0.66 26.11
C GLY A 40 1.57 -0.56 25.31
N ILE A 41 1.17 -0.66 24.05
CA ILE A 41 1.52 -1.75 23.13
C ILE A 41 2.22 -1.23 21.88
N GLU A 42 2.88 -0.06 21.99
CA GLU A 42 3.70 0.50 20.93
C GLU A 42 4.74 -0.54 20.45
N GLY A 43 4.79 -0.78 19.13
CA GLY A 43 5.68 -1.77 18.52
C GLY A 43 5.08 -3.17 18.31
N ALA A 44 4.00 -3.54 19.00
CA ALA A 44 3.32 -4.82 18.76
C ALA A 44 2.45 -4.81 17.50
N THR A 45 1.99 -3.62 17.09
CA THR A 45 1.05 -3.46 15.96
C THR A 45 1.75 -3.18 14.63
N GLY A 46 3.04 -2.78 14.68
CA GLY A 46 3.78 -2.27 13.53
C GLY A 46 3.42 -0.83 13.12
N PHE A 47 2.31 -0.26 13.61
CA PHE A 47 1.94 1.12 13.29
C PHE A 47 2.73 2.11 14.14
N VAL A 48 3.50 2.97 13.49
CA VAL A 48 4.30 4.04 14.11
C VAL A 48 3.91 5.35 13.49
N ARG A 49 3.71 6.37 14.32
CA ARG A 49 3.35 7.71 13.84
C ARG A 49 4.39 8.25 12.85
N VAL A 50 3.92 8.77 11.73
CA VAL A 50 4.70 9.43 10.67
C VAL A 50 4.26 10.88 10.50
N ASN A 51 5.21 11.74 10.13
CA ASN A 51 4.98 13.19 10.02
C ASN A 51 4.77 13.68 8.58
N ASP A 52 5.19 12.90 7.58
CA ASP A 52 5.11 13.25 6.16
C ASP A 52 5.07 11.99 5.27
N SER A 53 4.85 12.20 3.97
CA SER A 53 4.76 11.13 2.97
C SER A 53 6.08 10.37 2.83
N ASP A 54 7.23 11.03 2.93
CA ASP A 54 8.53 10.37 2.79
C ASP A 54 8.79 9.41 3.96
N ALA A 55 8.44 9.82 5.19
CA ALA A 55 8.48 8.97 6.36
C ALA A 55 7.52 7.77 6.21
N LEU A 56 6.32 7.97 5.65
CA LEU A 56 5.39 6.88 5.35
C LEU A 56 5.98 5.90 4.31
N ARG A 57 6.53 6.41 3.20
CA ARG A 57 7.20 5.61 2.15
C ARG A 57 8.32 4.76 2.75
N ALA A 58 9.13 5.35 3.63
CA ALA A 58 10.24 4.67 4.28
C ALA A 58 9.82 3.52 5.22
N THR A 59 8.56 3.46 5.66
CA THR A 59 8.06 2.33 6.47
C THR A 59 8.00 1.02 5.68
N GLY A 60 7.86 1.10 4.35
CA GLY A 60 7.60 -0.06 3.50
C GLY A 60 6.22 -0.72 3.70
N GLN A 61 5.37 -0.19 4.58
CA GLN A 61 4.03 -0.75 4.84
C GLN A 61 3.06 -0.48 3.69
N TYR A 62 3.29 0.59 2.95
CA TYR A 62 2.51 0.99 1.79
C TYR A 62 3.47 1.20 0.64
N ARG A 63 3.06 0.73 -0.54
CA ARG A 63 3.84 0.86 -1.76
C ARG A 63 2.91 1.30 -2.88
N VAL A 64 3.31 2.37 -3.56
CA VAL A 64 2.74 2.73 -4.86
C VAL A 64 3.67 2.19 -5.93
N VAL A 65 3.12 1.42 -6.86
CA VAL A 65 3.88 0.78 -7.95
C VAL A 65 3.13 0.91 -9.26
N THR A 66 3.86 0.83 -10.37
CA THR A 66 3.28 0.68 -11.70
C THR A 66 2.77 -0.74 -11.94
N PRO A 67 1.83 -0.94 -12.89
CA PRO A 67 1.42 -2.28 -13.31
C PRO A 67 2.60 -3.16 -13.73
N GLU A 68 3.54 -2.60 -14.49
CA GLU A 68 4.71 -3.31 -15.02
C GLU A 68 5.66 -3.76 -13.89
N GLU A 69 5.90 -2.89 -12.91
CA GLU A 69 6.71 -3.24 -11.73
C GLU A 69 6.06 -4.36 -10.92
N LEU A 70 4.73 -4.31 -10.71
CA LEU A 70 4.02 -5.33 -9.96
C LEU A 70 4.02 -6.68 -10.68
N VAL A 71 3.85 -6.69 -12.01
CA VAL A 71 3.97 -7.91 -12.82
C VAL A 71 5.38 -8.50 -12.68
N ALA A 72 6.42 -7.70 -12.90
CA ALA A 72 7.81 -8.16 -12.80
C ALA A 72 8.11 -8.77 -11.43
N GLU A 73 7.69 -8.09 -10.35
CA GLU A 73 7.89 -8.56 -8.98
C GLU A 73 7.15 -9.89 -8.71
N LEU A 74 5.89 -10.01 -9.12
CA LEU A 74 5.10 -11.22 -8.88
C LEU A 74 5.62 -12.40 -9.72
N THR A 75 6.04 -12.17 -10.97
CA THR A 75 6.66 -13.18 -11.83
C THR A 75 7.97 -13.67 -11.22
N GLU A 76 8.84 -12.78 -10.73
CA GLU A 76 10.10 -13.15 -10.07
C GLU A 76 9.88 -14.01 -8.82
N LYS A 77 8.84 -13.69 -8.04
CA LYS A 77 8.45 -14.44 -6.83
C LYS A 77 7.83 -15.82 -7.13
N GLY A 78 7.47 -16.09 -8.39
CA GLY A 78 7.04 -17.39 -8.87
C GLY A 78 5.56 -17.73 -8.61
N PRO A 79 5.15 -19.00 -8.84
CA PRO A 79 3.73 -19.39 -8.98
C PRO A 79 2.88 -19.26 -7.70
N PHE A 80 3.50 -18.98 -6.55
CA PHE A 80 2.81 -18.77 -5.27
C PHE A 80 2.97 -17.33 -4.77
N ALA A 81 3.38 -16.41 -5.65
CA ALA A 81 3.44 -15.00 -5.34
C ALA A 81 2.05 -14.45 -5.02
N PHE A 82 2.01 -13.51 -4.09
CA PHE A 82 0.82 -12.75 -3.76
C PHE A 82 1.21 -11.32 -3.41
N CYS A 83 0.25 -10.41 -3.56
CA CYS A 83 0.32 -9.05 -3.04
C CYS A 83 -0.89 -8.79 -2.14
N MET A 84 -0.76 -7.82 -1.24
CA MET A 84 -1.85 -7.43 -0.35
C MET A 84 -2.52 -6.16 -0.85
N LEU A 85 -3.84 -6.21 -1.02
CA LEU A 85 -4.66 -5.07 -1.43
C LEU A 85 -5.47 -4.58 -0.23
N HIS A 86 -5.34 -3.30 0.08
CA HIS A 86 -6.19 -2.61 1.06
C HIS A 86 -6.81 -1.36 0.42
N PRO A 87 -7.76 -1.55 -0.52
CA PRO A 87 -8.18 -0.50 -1.45
C PRO A 87 -8.90 0.69 -0.79
N LEU A 88 -9.37 0.57 0.45
CA LEU A 88 -10.06 1.64 1.19
C LEU A 88 -9.27 2.08 2.44
N VAL A 89 -7.95 1.90 2.41
CA VAL A 89 -6.97 2.36 3.39
C VAL A 89 -7.31 3.73 3.97
N GLY A 90 -7.45 3.83 5.29
CA GLY A 90 -7.69 5.09 5.99
C GLY A 90 -8.88 5.91 5.49
N GLY A 91 -9.85 5.29 4.81
CA GLY A 91 -10.98 5.98 4.18
C GLY A 91 -10.68 6.59 2.80
N LEU A 92 -9.71 6.05 2.07
CA LEU A 92 -9.39 6.43 0.69
C LEU A 92 -10.69 6.45 -0.16
N PRO A 93 -10.95 7.55 -0.90
CA PRO A 93 -12.12 7.66 -1.74
C PRO A 93 -12.26 6.50 -2.74
N PRO A 94 -13.46 5.93 -2.92
CA PRO A 94 -13.67 4.79 -3.80
C PRO A 94 -13.17 5.00 -5.24
N GLU A 95 -13.20 6.23 -5.75
CA GLU A 95 -12.70 6.54 -7.09
C GLU A 95 -11.21 6.22 -7.25
N PHE A 96 -10.37 6.53 -6.25
CA PHE A 96 -8.93 6.22 -6.29
C PHE A 96 -8.69 4.72 -6.11
N ALA A 97 -9.45 4.09 -5.21
CA ALA A 97 -9.45 2.63 -5.05
C ALA A 97 -9.77 1.92 -6.38
N TRP A 98 -10.81 2.37 -7.07
CA TRP A 98 -11.23 1.82 -8.35
C TRP A 98 -10.22 2.03 -9.47
N LYS A 99 -9.49 3.15 -9.51
CA LYS A 99 -8.39 3.36 -10.47
C LYS A 99 -7.35 2.24 -10.33
N SER A 100 -6.86 2.02 -9.11
CA SER A 100 -5.86 0.97 -8.81
C SER A 100 -6.40 -0.44 -9.14
N LEU A 101 -7.61 -0.77 -8.69
CA LEU A 101 -8.21 -2.08 -8.94
C LEU A 101 -8.42 -2.36 -10.44
N LYS A 102 -8.80 -1.35 -11.23
CA LYS A 102 -8.92 -1.50 -12.68
C LYS A 102 -7.57 -1.72 -13.37
N LEU A 103 -6.50 -1.08 -12.90
CA LEU A 103 -5.15 -1.34 -13.40
C LEU A 103 -4.72 -2.78 -13.08
N ILE A 104 -5.05 -3.28 -11.89
CA ILE A 104 -4.81 -4.68 -11.53
C ILE A 104 -5.57 -5.62 -12.47
N GLU A 105 -6.87 -5.39 -12.67
CA GLU A 105 -7.72 -6.20 -13.54
C GLU A 105 -7.25 -6.20 -15.01
N THR A 106 -6.89 -5.02 -15.54
CA THR A 106 -6.69 -4.84 -16.99
C THR A 106 -5.23 -4.89 -17.43
N GLN A 107 -4.28 -4.69 -16.52
CA GLN A 107 -2.85 -4.59 -16.85
C GLN A 107 -1.96 -5.50 -16.01
N VAL A 108 -2.35 -5.88 -14.78
CA VAL A 108 -1.54 -6.80 -13.98
C VAL A 108 -1.94 -8.24 -14.26
N ILE A 109 -3.17 -8.64 -13.92
CA ILE A 109 -3.65 -10.02 -14.04
C ILE A 109 -3.45 -10.61 -15.45
N PRO A 110 -3.72 -9.88 -16.56
CA PRO A 110 -3.54 -10.43 -17.90
C PRO A 110 -2.09 -10.64 -18.33
N ASN A 111 -1.13 -10.02 -17.61
CA ASN A 111 0.30 -10.07 -17.92
C ASN A 111 1.11 -10.89 -16.91
N LEU A 112 0.46 -11.57 -15.95
CA LEU A 112 1.08 -12.49 -14.99
C LEU A 112 1.30 -13.91 -15.53
#